data_AF-A2SJ10-F1
#
_entry.id   AF-A2SJ10-F1
#
_cell.length_a   1.000
_cell.length_b   1.000
_cell.length_c   1.000
_cell.angle_alpha   90.00
_cell.angle_beta   90.00
_cell.angle_gamma   90.00
#
_symmetry.space_group_name_H-M   'P 1'
#
loop_
_entity.id
_entity.type
_entity.pdbx_description
1 polymer ?
#
loop_
_entity_poly.entity_id
_entity_poly.type
_entity_poly.pdbx_seq_one_letter_code
_entity_poly.pdbx_strand_id
1 'polypeptide(L)'
;MAYRITGAGKVDVAKRQSAAAGRLLQLKAAIKAEIEESIELPILDDEFHRIWLVLEDNLTQYFITRGEEIVAEIAALIDEGATAEVAAEPTRSSSLTFLDDLADAVAATVTTAERKIELSTAIRDIFSDRLGPAAEWLIRLATSFISAAAMGLEHQSAEAVANLLKKTNIVLDTDVLLSLVGLDEPEHEGVVSLVRRWKELTGKVLVAEPVLEEFARHAHIAQVEFDHVQHLLPGTPEDRLILFKNVFVRAFGRLLADGHAKRVQWKSFIDQFRGAKVYDWQPALTTLVYDHGLEKLAPRSSREANLEVQVRKYLISLADETRSQTPHAQDKARRDAQLYAAIAHHLRTIRSLDPAANCVLVSSAKRLASVEDKFKIAADYQIVSTVSAMLYLVSLMPGVSLGLSAMKSFLFEGYRPGLSSELERTLLRMVRASKERELAFAQRGVLMKTLRDRFVKDAHEKGLKAPEERLVAVAEAQALTPENQPRTLEILTEALDKIGASHRVERENADLRRKNAELERELAKRRPKQ
;
A
#
# COMPACT_ATOMS: atom_id res chain seq x y z
N MET A 1 24.50 26.76 16.09
CA MET A 1 23.35 26.72 17.03
C MET A 1 22.56 25.45 16.75
N ALA A 2 22.32 24.60 17.74
CA ALA A 2 21.53 23.38 17.57
C ALA A 2 20.05 23.69 17.81
N TYR A 3 19.24 23.68 16.75
CA TYR A 3 17.79 23.82 16.88
C TYR A 3 17.21 22.60 17.60
N ARG A 4 16.41 22.82 18.65
CA ARG A 4 15.74 21.76 19.41
C ARG A 4 14.23 21.96 19.33
N ILE A 5 13.50 20.88 19.03
CA ILE A 5 12.04 20.86 19.15
C ILE A 5 11.67 21.11 20.62
N THR A 6 10.82 22.10 20.86
CA THR A 6 10.34 22.46 22.20
C THR A 6 9.53 21.32 22.83
N GLY A 7 9.38 21.33 24.16
CA GLY A 7 8.55 20.33 24.86
C GLY A 7 7.12 20.26 24.31
N ALA A 8 6.54 21.41 23.96
CA ALA A 8 5.24 21.50 23.30
C ALA A 8 5.26 20.87 21.89
N GLY A 9 6.31 21.15 21.09
CA GLY A 9 6.46 20.57 19.76
C GLY A 9 6.58 19.03 19.76
N LYS A 10 7.22 18.43 20.78
CA LYS A 10 7.30 16.97 20.92
C LYS A 10 5.92 16.34 21.18
N VAL A 11 5.09 16.99 22.00
CA VAL A 11 3.72 16.54 22.29
C VAL A 11 2.84 16.66 21.04
N ASP A 12 2.98 17.75 20.29
CA ASP A 12 2.23 17.98 19.05
C ASP A 12 2.59 16.98 17.95
N VAL A 13 3.89 16.67 17.78
CA VAL A 13 4.36 15.67 16.82
C VAL A 13 3.84 14.28 17.16
N ALA A 14 3.91 13.86 18.43
CA ALA A 14 3.39 12.56 18.87
C ALA A 14 1.86 12.45 18.66
N LYS A 15 1.12 13.53 18.93
CA LYS A 15 -0.33 13.60 18.69
C LYS A 15 -0.68 13.59 17.20
N ARG A 16 0.15 14.20 16.35
CA ARG A 16 -0.01 14.19 14.88
C ARG A 16 0.32 12.82 14.27
N GLN A 17 1.40 12.18 14.69
CA GLN A 17 1.84 10.86 14.23
C GLN A 17 0.84 9.74 14.57
N SER A 18 0.28 9.73 15.80
CA SER A 18 -0.70 8.73 16.21
C SER A 18 -2.02 8.79 15.42
N ALA A 19 -2.38 9.96 14.88
CA ALA A 19 -3.67 10.18 14.24
C ALA A 19 -3.62 10.29 12.70
N ALA A 20 -2.44 10.31 12.05
CA ALA A 20 -2.33 10.52 10.60
C ALA A 20 -3.00 9.42 9.75
N ALA A 21 -2.63 8.15 9.94
CA ALA A 21 -3.17 7.03 9.16
C ALA A 21 -4.67 6.72 9.47
N GLY A 22 -5.11 6.97 10.71
CA GLY A 22 -6.51 6.80 11.09
C GLY A 22 -7.43 7.86 10.47
N ARG A 23 -6.91 9.08 10.27
CA ARG A 23 -7.66 10.19 9.66
C ARG A 23 -7.88 10.01 8.17
N LEU A 24 -6.92 9.44 7.42
CA LEU A 24 -7.13 9.14 6.00
C LEU A 24 -8.22 8.06 5.79
N LEU A 25 -8.30 7.07 6.67
CA LEU A 25 -9.35 6.04 6.63
C LEU A 25 -10.73 6.65 6.93
N GLN A 26 -10.81 7.53 7.94
CA GLN A 26 -12.03 8.26 8.26
C GLN A 26 -12.46 9.16 7.10
N LEU A 27 -11.50 9.81 6.44
CA LEU A 27 -11.75 10.69 5.31
C LEU A 27 -12.21 9.91 4.07
N LYS A 28 -11.56 8.78 3.75
CA LYS A 28 -12.00 7.86 2.69
C LYS A 28 -13.44 7.40 2.92
N ALA A 29 -13.77 7.04 4.16
CA ALA A 29 -15.12 6.64 4.52
C ALA A 29 -16.13 7.80 4.41
N ALA A 30 -15.75 9.02 4.81
CA ALA A 30 -16.59 10.21 4.71
C ALA A 30 -16.87 10.59 3.24
N ILE A 31 -15.84 10.67 2.40
CA ILE A 31 -15.99 10.95 0.97
C ILE A 31 -16.81 9.86 0.27
N LYS A 32 -16.60 8.59 0.64
CA LYS A 32 -17.45 7.50 0.13
C LYS A 32 -18.92 7.72 0.49
N ALA A 33 -19.20 8.02 1.76
CA ALA A 33 -20.56 8.23 2.24
C ALA A 33 -21.24 9.41 1.53
N GLU A 34 -20.53 10.51 1.28
CA GLU A 34 -21.09 11.65 0.54
C GLU A 34 -21.39 11.34 -0.92
N ILE A 35 -20.52 10.58 -1.60
CA ILE A 35 -20.80 10.17 -2.98
C ILE A 35 -22.00 9.20 -3.00
N GLU A 36 -22.09 8.29 -2.04
CA GLU A 36 -23.24 7.39 -1.89
C GLU A 36 -24.54 8.15 -1.60
N GLU A 37 -24.49 9.22 -0.79
CA GLU A 37 -25.62 10.10 -0.48
C GLU A 37 -26.05 10.92 -1.69
N SER A 38 -25.09 11.51 -2.41
CA SER A 38 -25.35 12.33 -3.60
C SER A 38 -25.91 11.52 -4.79
N ILE A 39 -25.49 10.27 -4.94
CA ILE A 39 -25.97 9.36 -5.99
C ILE A 39 -27.17 8.51 -5.51
N GLU A 40 -27.55 8.62 -4.23
CA GLU A 40 -28.59 7.82 -3.56
C GLU A 40 -28.42 6.30 -3.71
N LEU A 41 -27.18 5.83 -3.93
CA LEU A 41 -26.88 4.43 -4.23
C LEU A 41 -25.58 3.98 -3.57
N PRO A 42 -25.55 2.79 -2.95
CA PRO A 42 -24.33 2.27 -2.32
C PRO A 42 -23.26 1.98 -3.38
N ILE A 43 -22.02 2.36 -3.08
CA ILE A 43 -20.87 2.16 -3.95
C ILE A 43 -20.06 0.99 -3.38
N LEU A 44 -19.71 0.06 -4.27
CA LEU A 44 -18.90 -1.09 -3.90
C LEU A 44 -17.48 -0.62 -3.57
N ASP A 45 -16.83 -1.23 -2.56
CA ASP A 45 -15.50 -0.79 -2.10
C ASP A 45 -14.45 -0.75 -3.23
N ASP A 46 -14.58 -1.62 -4.22
CA ASP A 46 -13.66 -1.71 -5.37
C ASP A 46 -13.93 -0.62 -6.42
N GLU A 47 -15.20 -0.23 -6.57
CA GLU A 47 -15.61 0.89 -7.41
C GLU A 47 -15.14 2.20 -6.78
N PHE A 48 -15.38 2.36 -5.48
CA PHE A 48 -14.84 3.48 -4.71
C PHE A 48 -13.31 3.51 -4.73
N HIS A 49 -12.64 2.36 -4.71
CA HIS A 49 -11.19 2.31 -4.81
C HIS A 49 -10.66 2.88 -6.13
N ARG A 50 -11.31 2.58 -7.27
CA ARG A 50 -10.94 3.15 -8.57
C ARG A 50 -11.20 4.66 -8.62
N ILE A 51 -12.35 5.09 -8.13
CA ILE A 51 -12.70 6.51 -7.98
C ILE A 51 -11.63 7.21 -7.13
N TRP A 52 -11.26 6.62 -6.00
CA TRP A 52 -10.25 7.14 -5.09
C TRP A 52 -8.88 7.25 -5.75
N LEU A 53 -8.43 6.24 -6.50
CA LEU A 53 -7.14 6.30 -7.21
C LEU A 53 -7.11 7.42 -8.24
N VAL A 54 -8.20 7.63 -8.98
CA VAL A 54 -8.31 8.72 -9.96
C VAL A 54 -8.31 10.09 -9.28
N LEU A 55 -9.03 10.23 -8.16
CA LEU A 55 -8.98 11.45 -7.33
C LEU A 55 -7.55 11.71 -6.85
N GLU A 56 -6.88 10.69 -6.33
CA GLU A 56 -5.51 10.75 -5.81
C GLU A 56 -4.50 11.18 -6.89
N ASP A 57 -4.56 10.55 -8.06
CA ASP A 57 -3.62 10.80 -9.16
C ASP A 57 -3.82 12.20 -9.77
N ASN A 58 -5.07 12.60 -10.01
CA ASN A 58 -5.35 13.92 -10.59
C ASN A 58 -5.05 15.04 -9.61
N LEU A 59 -5.45 14.94 -8.34
CA LEU A 59 -5.09 15.94 -7.34
C LEU A 59 -3.58 16.05 -7.16
N THR A 60 -2.84 14.93 -7.16
CA THR A 60 -1.37 14.94 -7.14
C THR A 60 -0.80 15.72 -8.33
N GLN A 61 -1.29 15.43 -9.54
CA GLN A 61 -0.85 16.08 -10.77
C GLN A 61 -1.15 17.58 -10.75
N TYR A 62 -2.33 17.97 -10.29
CA TYR A 62 -2.72 19.35 -10.14
C TYR A 62 -1.78 20.08 -9.16
N PHE A 63 -1.53 19.56 -7.96
CA PHE A 63 -0.60 20.18 -7.02
C PHE A 63 0.84 20.28 -7.54
N ILE A 64 1.29 19.32 -8.36
CA ILE A 64 2.63 19.37 -8.97
C ILE A 64 2.73 20.45 -10.06
N THR A 65 1.70 20.58 -10.89
CA THR A 65 1.75 21.43 -12.09
C THR A 65 1.31 22.86 -11.85
N ARG A 66 0.30 23.06 -10.99
CA ARG A 66 -0.39 24.33 -10.75
C ARG A 66 -0.60 24.59 -9.26
N GLY A 67 0.27 24.08 -8.39
CA GLY A 67 0.07 24.07 -6.95
C GLY A 67 -0.19 25.44 -6.32
N GLU A 68 0.47 26.51 -6.77
CA GLU A 68 0.22 27.88 -6.29
C GLU A 68 -1.19 28.37 -6.65
N GLU A 69 -1.65 28.09 -7.88
CA GLU A 69 -2.97 28.47 -8.37
C GLU A 69 -4.07 27.70 -7.62
N ILE A 70 -3.88 26.40 -7.40
CA ILE A 70 -4.84 25.55 -6.67
C ILE A 70 -4.96 25.96 -5.21
N VAL A 71 -3.85 26.31 -4.57
CA VAL A 71 -3.87 26.84 -3.19
C VAL A 71 -4.65 28.14 -3.14
N ALA A 72 -4.47 29.03 -4.12
CA ALA A 72 -5.21 30.28 -4.20
C ALA A 72 -6.71 30.06 -4.46
N GLU A 73 -7.08 29.10 -5.31
CA GLU A 73 -8.47 28.72 -5.59
C GLU A 73 -9.15 28.09 -4.35
N ILE A 74 -8.47 27.20 -3.64
CA ILE A 74 -8.96 26.60 -2.38
C ILE A 74 -9.11 27.67 -1.30
N ALA A 75 -8.17 28.63 -1.21
CA ALA A 75 -8.27 29.74 -0.27
C ALA A 75 -9.46 30.66 -0.61
N ALA A 76 -9.67 30.98 -1.88
CA ALA A 76 -10.79 31.80 -2.35
C ALA A 76 -12.16 31.14 -2.10
N LEU A 77 -12.25 29.81 -2.25
CA LEU A 77 -13.46 29.03 -1.92
C LEU A 77 -13.90 29.21 -0.46
N ILE A 78 -12.95 29.49 0.44
CA ILE A 78 -13.16 29.65 1.89
C ILE A 78 -13.41 31.12 2.27
N ASP A 79 -12.70 32.06 1.63
CA ASP A 79 -12.66 33.48 2.01
C ASP A 79 -13.89 34.29 1.59
N GLU A 80 -14.67 33.81 0.61
CA GLU A 80 -15.97 34.38 0.23
C GLU A 80 -17.00 34.40 1.37
N GLY A 81 -16.73 33.75 2.50
CA GLY A 81 -17.53 33.84 3.73
C GLY A 81 -17.15 34.97 4.69
N ALA A 82 -15.96 35.58 4.57
CA ALA A 82 -15.44 36.55 5.54
C ALA A 82 -15.71 38.02 5.20
N THR A 83 -16.07 38.33 3.95
CA THR A 83 -16.32 39.70 3.48
C THR A 83 -17.64 39.79 2.71
N ALA A 84 -18.74 39.44 3.36
CA ALA A 84 -20.09 39.67 2.86
C ALA A 84 -20.63 41.08 3.21
N GLU A 85 -19.76 42.09 3.30
CA GLU A 85 -20.17 43.49 3.27
C GLU A 85 -19.27 44.28 2.31
N VAL A 86 -19.92 44.95 1.36
CA VAL A 86 -19.44 45.97 0.42
C VAL A 86 -19.05 45.50 -1.00
N ALA A 87 -20.05 45.67 -1.89
CA ALA A 87 -19.98 46.14 -3.28
C ALA A 87 -19.60 45.20 -4.44
N ALA A 88 -20.65 44.74 -5.13
CA ALA A 88 -20.90 44.80 -6.58
C ALA A 88 -19.74 44.56 -7.59
N GLU A 89 -19.66 43.32 -8.11
CA GLU A 89 -19.76 42.97 -9.53
C GLU A 89 -19.92 41.43 -9.69
N PRO A 90 -20.90 40.91 -10.46
CA PRO A 90 -21.15 39.47 -10.56
C PRO A 90 -20.33 38.86 -11.71
N THR A 91 -19.01 38.72 -11.56
CA THR A 91 -18.21 38.00 -12.55
C THR A 91 -16.93 37.42 -11.95
N ARG A 92 -17.06 36.24 -11.35
CA ARG A 92 -16.17 35.07 -11.53
C ARG A 92 -16.83 33.90 -10.80
N SER A 93 -17.11 32.84 -11.55
CA SER A 93 -17.56 31.56 -11.03
C SER A 93 -16.65 31.13 -9.87
N SER A 94 -17.22 30.91 -8.68
CA SER A 94 -16.54 30.33 -7.52
C SER A 94 -16.27 28.82 -7.74
N SER A 95 -15.80 28.44 -8.93
CA SER A 95 -15.54 27.05 -9.31
C SER A 95 -14.04 26.82 -9.34
N LEU A 96 -13.60 25.83 -8.56
CA LEU A 96 -12.26 25.24 -8.67
C LEU A 96 -11.99 24.90 -10.14
N THR A 97 -10.94 25.45 -10.74
CA THR A 97 -10.71 25.38 -12.20
C THR A 97 -10.40 23.97 -12.68
N PHE A 98 -9.96 23.10 -11.78
CA PHE A 98 -9.68 21.69 -12.03
C PHE A 98 -10.89 20.77 -11.83
N LEU A 99 -12.01 21.29 -11.33
CA LEU A 99 -13.13 20.46 -10.88
C LEU A 99 -13.87 19.77 -12.02
N ASP A 100 -14.08 20.46 -13.13
CA ASP A 100 -14.72 19.86 -14.31
C ASP A 100 -13.88 18.70 -14.86
N ASP A 101 -12.58 18.92 -15.01
CA ASP A 101 -11.64 17.90 -15.49
C ASP A 101 -11.52 16.73 -14.48
N LEU A 102 -11.53 17.02 -13.18
CA LEU A 102 -11.51 16.00 -12.12
C LEU A 102 -12.79 15.15 -12.13
N ALA A 103 -13.95 15.80 -12.23
CA ALA A 103 -15.24 15.13 -12.27
C ALA A 103 -15.38 14.25 -13.51
N ASP A 104 -14.90 14.71 -14.66
CA ASP A 104 -14.92 13.96 -15.91
C ASP A 104 -13.94 12.77 -15.87
N ALA A 105 -12.75 12.96 -15.28
CA ALA A 105 -11.79 11.88 -15.06
C ALA A 105 -12.35 10.79 -14.13
N VAL A 106 -13.03 11.18 -13.04
CA VAL A 106 -13.67 10.25 -12.12
C VAL A 106 -14.86 9.55 -12.78
N ALA A 107 -15.69 10.27 -13.54
CA ALA A 107 -16.80 9.69 -14.29
C ALA A 107 -16.33 8.63 -15.30
N ALA A 108 -15.14 8.81 -15.89
CA ALA A 108 -14.56 7.83 -16.81
C ALA A 108 -14.24 6.47 -16.17
N THR A 109 -14.25 6.35 -14.84
CA THR A 109 -14.10 5.07 -14.12
C THR A 109 -15.31 4.14 -14.26
N VAL A 110 -16.44 4.66 -14.74
CA VAL A 110 -17.69 3.91 -14.92
C VAL A 110 -18.06 3.82 -16.40
N THR A 111 -18.73 2.74 -16.78
CA THR A 111 -19.02 2.43 -18.20
C THR A 111 -20.36 3.01 -18.69
N THR A 112 -21.38 3.06 -17.83
CA THR A 112 -22.74 3.48 -18.21
C THR A 112 -22.88 5.00 -18.29
N ALA A 113 -23.49 5.51 -19.37
CA ALA A 113 -23.65 6.95 -19.60
C ALA A 113 -24.42 7.69 -18.49
N GLU A 114 -25.51 7.12 -17.98
CA GLU A 114 -26.27 7.68 -16.86
C GLU A 114 -25.40 7.77 -15.59
N ARG A 115 -24.68 6.69 -15.28
CA ARG A 115 -23.80 6.62 -14.11
C ARG A 115 -22.61 7.58 -14.20
N LYS A 116 -22.12 7.87 -15.41
CA LYS A 116 -21.10 8.91 -15.65
C LYS A 116 -21.61 10.30 -15.30
N ILE A 117 -22.86 10.61 -15.66
CA ILE A 117 -23.49 11.90 -15.36
C ILE A 117 -23.72 12.04 -13.86
N GLU A 118 -24.29 11.00 -13.23
CA GLU A 118 -24.48 10.95 -11.77
C GLU A 118 -23.16 11.16 -11.01
N LEU A 119 -22.11 10.42 -11.40
CA LEU A 119 -20.83 10.48 -10.72
C LEU A 119 -20.08 11.80 -10.99
N SER A 120 -20.12 12.34 -12.21
CA SER A 120 -19.54 13.67 -12.50
C SER A 120 -20.24 14.76 -11.67
N THR A 121 -21.56 14.71 -11.58
CA THR A 121 -22.37 15.65 -10.80
C THR A 121 -22.06 15.53 -9.30
N ALA A 122 -22.04 14.32 -8.76
CA ALA A 122 -21.71 14.08 -7.36
C ALA A 122 -20.32 14.59 -6.98
N ILE A 123 -19.31 14.38 -7.83
CA ILE A 123 -17.96 14.91 -7.59
C ILE A 123 -17.95 16.44 -7.65
N ARG A 124 -18.67 17.06 -8.58
CA ARG A 124 -18.81 18.52 -8.63
C ARG A 124 -19.45 19.06 -7.35
N ASP A 125 -20.53 18.44 -6.90
CA ASP A 125 -21.31 18.90 -5.75
C ASP A 125 -20.50 18.78 -4.45
N ILE A 126 -19.88 17.63 -4.21
CA ILE A 126 -19.11 17.37 -2.98
C ILE A 126 -17.89 18.27 -2.86
N PHE A 127 -17.19 18.56 -3.96
CA PHE A 127 -16.03 19.44 -3.95
C PHE A 127 -16.38 20.93 -4.04
N SER A 128 -17.64 21.25 -4.37
CA SER A 128 -18.16 22.62 -4.30
C SER A 128 -18.74 22.95 -2.92
N ASP A 129 -19.08 21.93 -2.11
CA ASP A 129 -19.49 22.13 -0.72
C ASP A 129 -18.30 22.62 0.12
N ARG A 130 -18.44 23.84 0.65
CA ARG A 130 -17.41 24.56 1.42
C ARG A 130 -17.20 24.02 2.83
N LEU A 131 -18.16 23.24 3.36
CA LEU A 131 -18.14 22.72 4.72
C LEU A 131 -18.06 21.19 4.78
N GLY A 132 -18.05 20.52 3.62
CA GLY A 132 -17.96 19.08 3.50
C GLY A 132 -16.55 18.50 3.79
N PRO A 133 -16.45 17.20 4.10
CA PRO A 133 -15.23 16.40 4.11
C PRO A 133 -14.28 16.63 2.93
N ALA A 134 -14.79 16.86 1.72
CA ALA A 134 -13.95 17.13 0.55
C ALA A 134 -13.28 18.51 0.59
N ALA A 135 -13.94 19.56 1.09
CA ALA A 135 -13.30 20.85 1.35
C ALA A 135 -12.26 20.72 2.47
N GLU A 136 -12.57 20.01 3.56
CA GLU A 136 -11.59 19.73 4.62
C GLU A 136 -10.35 19.00 4.07
N TRP A 137 -10.56 18.07 3.13
CA TRP A 137 -9.49 17.36 2.45
C TRP A 137 -8.62 18.29 1.61
N LEU A 138 -9.22 19.10 0.74
CA LEU A 138 -8.51 20.06 -0.11
C LEU A 138 -7.68 21.05 0.73
N ILE A 139 -8.23 21.55 1.83
CA ILE A 139 -7.52 22.43 2.78
C ILE A 139 -6.30 21.74 3.36
N ARG A 140 -6.41 20.45 3.72
CA ARG A 140 -5.28 19.68 4.24
C ARG A 140 -4.21 19.41 3.19
N LEU A 141 -4.61 19.09 1.97
CA LEU A 141 -3.68 18.93 0.84
C LEU A 141 -2.95 20.24 0.55
N ALA A 142 -3.68 21.36 0.49
CA ALA A 142 -3.11 22.69 0.34
C ALA A 142 -2.17 23.05 1.50
N THR A 143 -2.54 22.76 2.74
CA THR A 143 -1.68 23.00 3.92
C THR A 143 -0.43 22.13 3.89
N SER A 144 -0.54 20.88 3.45
CA SER A 144 0.59 19.96 3.32
C SER A 144 1.52 20.37 2.18
N PHE A 145 0.96 20.82 1.06
CA PHE A 145 1.69 21.37 -0.07
C PHE A 145 2.38 22.69 0.29
N ILE A 146 1.69 23.63 0.95
CA ILE A 146 2.28 24.86 1.48
C ILE A 146 3.36 24.52 2.50
N SER A 147 3.18 23.53 3.37
CA SER A 147 4.22 23.12 4.32
C SER A 147 5.44 22.55 3.60
N ALA A 148 5.24 21.79 2.52
CA ALA A 148 6.32 21.28 1.68
C ALA A 148 7.04 22.40 0.89
N ALA A 149 6.30 23.41 0.43
CA ALA A 149 6.81 24.55 -0.34
C ALA A 149 7.46 25.62 0.54
N ALA A 150 6.86 25.96 1.69
CA ALA A 150 7.37 26.92 2.67
C ALA A 150 8.61 26.40 3.43
N MET A 151 8.85 25.09 3.39
CA MET A 151 10.10 24.48 3.83
C MET A 151 11.18 24.43 2.75
N GLY A 152 11.04 25.23 1.68
CA GLY A 152 12.17 25.66 0.86
C GLY A 152 13.21 26.36 1.74
N LEU A 153 14.09 25.56 2.34
CA LEU A 153 15.11 26.01 3.26
C LEU A 153 15.99 27.05 2.54
N GLU A 154 16.27 28.18 3.20
CA GLU A 154 17.36 29.06 2.75
C GLU A 154 18.61 28.21 2.48
N HIS A 155 19.39 28.57 1.46
CA HIS A 155 20.50 27.76 0.93
C HIS A 155 21.39 27.14 2.03
N GLN A 156 21.67 27.90 3.09
CA GLN A 156 22.47 27.46 4.25
C GLN A 156 21.80 26.35 5.08
N SER A 157 20.48 26.41 5.26
CA SER A 157 19.73 25.39 6.00
C SER A 157 19.57 24.11 5.18
N ALA A 158 19.39 24.24 3.86
CA ALA A 158 19.33 23.11 2.95
C ALA A 158 20.68 22.38 2.88
N GLU A 159 21.80 23.13 2.86
CA GLU A 159 23.15 22.61 2.95
C GLU A 159 23.42 21.94 4.31
N ALA A 160 22.92 22.50 5.41
CA ALA A 160 23.01 21.89 6.74
C ALA A 160 22.24 20.56 6.82
N VAL A 161 21.05 20.47 6.23
CA VAL A 161 20.29 19.21 6.12
C VAL A 161 21.04 18.21 5.25
N ALA A 162 21.53 18.61 4.07
CA ALA A 162 22.32 17.73 3.20
C ALA A 162 23.57 17.20 3.92
N ASN A 163 24.27 18.03 4.70
CA ASN A 163 25.42 17.63 5.50
C ASN A 163 25.05 16.67 6.64
N LEU A 164 23.87 16.81 7.25
CA LEU A 164 23.34 15.86 8.22
C LEU A 164 22.97 14.52 7.57
N LEU A 165 22.34 14.55 6.38
CA LEU A 165 21.95 13.35 5.65
C LEU A 165 23.18 12.55 5.18
N LYS A 166 24.25 13.23 4.73
CA LYS A 166 25.55 12.61 4.41
C LYS A 166 26.13 11.79 5.57
N LYS A 167 25.88 12.22 6.82
CA LYS A 167 26.33 11.55 8.04
C LYS A 167 25.34 10.55 8.60
N THR A 168 24.20 10.36 7.92
CA THR A 168 23.11 9.49 8.35
C THR A 168 23.04 8.26 7.48
N ASN A 169 23.27 7.10 8.09
CA ASN A 169 23.04 5.81 7.44
C ASN A 169 21.56 5.44 7.54
N ILE A 170 21.00 4.80 6.52
CA ILE A 170 19.66 4.21 6.59
C ILE A 170 19.75 2.69 6.65
N VAL A 171 18.91 2.05 7.45
CA VAL A 171 18.76 0.60 7.54
C VAL A 171 17.38 0.25 7.03
N LEU A 172 17.27 -0.70 6.10
CA LEU A 172 15.97 -1.12 5.56
C LEU A 172 15.39 -2.29 6.37
N ASP A 173 14.10 -2.21 6.71
CA ASP A 173 13.32 -3.34 7.20
C ASP A 173 12.90 -4.29 6.06
N THR A 174 12.44 -5.49 6.38
CA THR A 174 12.07 -6.53 5.41
C THR A 174 11.03 -6.05 4.41
N ASP A 175 9.96 -5.38 4.85
CA ASP A 175 8.88 -4.95 3.95
C ASP A 175 9.36 -3.87 2.97
N VAL A 176 10.27 -2.99 3.42
CA VAL A 176 10.92 -1.98 2.57
C VAL A 176 11.86 -2.65 1.58
N LEU A 177 12.63 -3.66 2.02
CA LEU A 177 13.53 -4.41 1.14
C LEU A 177 12.77 -5.25 0.09
N LEU A 178 11.64 -5.84 0.47
CA LEU A 178 10.73 -6.52 -0.46
C LEU A 178 10.15 -5.54 -1.47
N SER A 179 9.80 -4.32 -1.04
CA SER A 179 9.34 -3.25 -1.94
C SER A 179 10.43 -2.77 -2.89
N LEU A 180 11.69 -2.72 -2.45
CA LEU A 180 12.82 -2.38 -3.32
C LEU A 180 12.97 -3.35 -4.50
N VAL A 181 12.76 -4.65 -4.28
CA VAL A 181 12.94 -5.70 -5.31
C VAL A 181 11.65 -6.01 -6.06
N GLY A 182 10.50 -5.82 -5.42
CA GLY A 182 9.19 -6.13 -5.99
C GLY A 182 8.69 -5.03 -6.92
N LEU A 183 8.88 -5.20 -8.23
CA LEU A 183 8.50 -4.20 -9.25
C LEU A 183 7.03 -3.75 -9.24
N ASP A 184 6.10 -4.61 -8.79
CA ASP A 184 4.68 -4.25 -8.65
C ASP A 184 4.31 -3.75 -7.25
N GLU A 185 5.25 -3.66 -6.31
CA GLU A 185 4.91 -3.20 -4.97
C GLU A 185 4.47 -1.73 -5.00
N PRO A 186 3.40 -1.37 -4.26
CA PRO A 186 2.90 0.00 -4.24
C PRO A 186 3.95 1.05 -3.87
N GLU A 187 4.91 0.67 -3.01
CA GLU A 187 5.99 1.55 -2.55
C GLU A 187 7.28 1.39 -3.38
N HIS A 188 7.31 0.53 -4.40
CA HIS A 188 8.52 0.21 -5.16
C HIS A 188 9.27 1.45 -5.64
N GLU A 189 8.59 2.31 -6.39
CA GLU A 189 9.16 3.55 -6.92
C GLU A 189 9.66 4.50 -5.82
N GLY A 190 8.92 4.59 -4.72
CA GLY A 190 9.30 5.40 -3.56
C GLY A 190 10.58 4.88 -2.92
N VAL A 191 10.68 3.57 -2.70
CA VAL A 191 11.85 2.93 -2.10
C VAL A 191 13.06 2.97 -3.03
N VAL A 192 12.90 2.69 -4.33
CA VAL A 192 13.97 2.82 -5.34
C VAL A 192 14.49 4.26 -5.38
N SER A 193 13.59 5.24 -5.42
CA SER A 193 13.97 6.64 -5.41
C SER A 193 14.69 7.03 -4.12
N LEU A 194 14.22 6.56 -2.96
CA LEU A 194 14.89 6.78 -1.68
C LEU A 194 16.31 6.21 -1.68
N VAL A 195 16.47 4.92 -2.02
CA VAL A 195 17.78 4.24 -2.03
C VAL A 195 18.74 4.92 -2.99
N ARG A 196 18.31 5.21 -4.22
CA ARG A 196 19.12 5.89 -5.23
C ARG A 196 19.60 7.26 -4.73
N ARG A 197 18.67 8.11 -4.27
CA ARG A 197 19.00 9.47 -3.82
C ARG A 197 19.87 9.46 -2.56
N TRP A 198 19.65 8.52 -1.65
CA TRP A 198 20.48 8.42 -0.44
C TRP A 198 21.93 8.06 -0.78
N LYS A 199 22.14 7.22 -1.80
CA LYS A 199 23.48 6.88 -2.29
C LYS A 199 24.13 8.00 -3.09
N GLU A 200 23.37 8.78 -3.85
CA GLU A 200 23.87 10.01 -4.50
C GLU A 200 24.42 11.01 -3.47
N LEU A 201 23.86 11.03 -2.25
CA LEU A 201 24.39 11.79 -1.12
C LEU A 201 25.60 11.14 -0.43
N THR A 202 26.21 10.10 -1.00
CA THR A 202 27.28 9.29 -0.37
C THR A 202 26.86 8.62 0.96
N GLY A 203 25.57 8.64 1.28
CA GLY A 203 25.02 7.97 2.47
C GLY A 203 24.98 6.46 2.27
N LYS A 204 25.15 5.71 3.36
CA LYS A 204 25.09 4.25 3.31
C LYS A 204 23.66 3.74 3.47
N VAL A 205 23.31 2.76 2.66
CA VAL A 205 22.07 1.98 2.79
C VAL A 205 22.44 0.60 3.28
N LEU A 206 21.96 0.26 4.47
CA LEU A 206 22.37 -0.91 5.23
C LEU A 206 21.22 -1.91 5.34
N VAL A 207 21.55 -3.19 5.44
CA VAL A 207 20.58 -4.25 5.72
C VAL A 207 21.12 -5.20 6.78
N ALA A 208 20.30 -5.51 7.77
CA ALA A 208 20.68 -6.39 8.87
C ALA A 208 20.48 -7.88 8.51
N GLU A 209 21.29 -8.74 9.10
CA GLU A 209 21.15 -10.20 8.98
C GLU A 209 19.73 -10.73 9.25
N PRO A 210 19.02 -10.37 10.33
CA PRO A 210 17.64 -10.84 10.56
C PRO A 210 16.64 -10.39 9.49
N VAL A 211 16.90 -9.28 8.80
CA VAL A 211 16.10 -8.80 7.66
C VAL A 211 16.39 -9.65 6.41
N LEU A 212 17.67 -9.90 6.16
CA LEU A 212 18.14 -10.78 5.09
C LEU A 212 17.62 -12.22 5.24
N GLU A 213 17.61 -12.76 6.47
CA GLU A 213 17.03 -14.07 6.78
C GLU A 213 15.54 -14.14 6.41
N GLU A 214 14.77 -13.11 6.76
CA GLU A 214 13.34 -13.07 6.41
C GLU A 214 13.12 -12.91 4.92
N PHE A 215 13.88 -12.03 4.27
CA PHE A 215 13.84 -11.83 2.84
C PHE A 215 14.15 -13.15 2.08
N ALA A 216 15.18 -13.88 2.51
CA ALA A 216 15.54 -15.19 1.96
C ALA A 216 14.44 -16.23 2.19
N ARG A 217 13.78 -16.22 3.36
CA ARG A 217 12.61 -17.06 3.64
C ARG A 217 11.48 -16.76 2.66
N HIS A 218 11.21 -15.48 2.36
CA HIS A 218 10.22 -15.09 1.36
C HIS A 218 10.60 -15.61 -0.04
N ALA A 219 11.88 -15.54 -0.44
CA ALA A 219 12.33 -16.11 -1.70
C ALA A 219 12.19 -17.65 -1.73
N HIS A 220 12.47 -18.31 -0.59
CA HIS A 220 12.39 -19.76 -0.48
C HIS A 220 10.96 -20.29 -0.64
N ILE A 221 9.98 -19.64 0.01
CA ILE A 221 8.56 -20.02 -0.10
C ILE A 221 7.92 -19.55 -1.41
N ALA A 222 8.59 -18.70 -2.21
CA ALA A 222 8.06 -18.22 -3.48
C ALA A 222 7.85 -19.36 -4.49
N GLN A 223 8.65 -20.42 -4.42
CA GLN A 223 8.52 -21.58 -5.32
C GLN A 223 7.16 -22.26 -5.15
N VAL A 224 6.76 -22.52 -3.90
CA VAL A 224 5.48 -23.17 -3.60
C VAL A 224 4.35 -22.35 -4.20
N GLU A 225 4.37 -21.04 -4.03
CA GLU A 225 3.33 -20.19 -4.60
C GLU A 225 3.38 -20.14 -6.14
N PHE A 226 4.57 -20.02 -6.73
CA PHE A 226 4.75 -20.04 -8.18
C PHE A 226 4.16 -21.31 -8.79
N ASP A 227 4.42 -22.48 -8.21
CA ASP A 227 3.90 -23.75 -8.73
C ASP A 227 2.37 -23.75 -8.79
N HIS A 228 1.72 -23.11 -7.82
CA HIS A 228 0.26 -22.95 -7.77
C HIS A 228 -0.28 -21.92 -8.77
N VAL A 229 0.44 -20.83 -9.06
CA VAL A 229 -0.10 -19.70 -9.83
C VAL A 229 0.54 -19.48 -11.20
N GLN A 230 1.56 -20.25 -11.57
CA GLN A 230 2.30 -20.09 -12.84
C GLN A 230 1.41 -20.10 -14.08
N HIS A 231 0.28 -20.81 -14.04
CA HIS A 231 -0.69 -20.87 -15.13
C HIS A 231 -1.49 -19.57 -15.29
N LEU A 232 -1.60 -18.76 -14.23
CA LEU A 232 -2.27 -17.45 -14.19
C LEU A 232 -1.34 -16.28 -14.56
N LEU A 233 -0.01 -16.49 -14.60
CA LEU A 233 0.96 -15.45 -14.99
C LEU A 233 0.86 -15.12 -16.49
N PRO A 234 1.12 -13.87 -16.93
CA PRO A 234 1.57 -12.73 -16.13
C PRO A 234 0.47 -12.08 -15.28
N GLY A 235 -0.82 -12.33 -15.55
CA GLY A 235 -1.95 -11.66 -14.90
C GLY A 235 -2.02 -10.15 -15.19
N THR A 236 -3.12 -9.49 -14.82
CA THR A 236 -3.21 -8.02 -14.80
C THR A 236 -2.45 -7.45 -13.59
N PRO A 237 -2.08 -6.16 -13.57
CA PRO A 237 -1.48 -5.52 -12.38
C PRO A 237 -2.31 -5.73 -11.10
N GLU A 238 -3.63 -5.61 -11.21
CA GLU A 238 -4.58 -5.82 -10.13
C GLU A 238 -4.59 -7.29 -9.68
N ASP A 239 -4.67 -8.23 -10.62
CA ASP A 239 -4.62 -9.66 -10.32
C ASP A 239 -3.31 -10.03 -9.61
N ARG A 240 -2.17 -9.44 -10.00
CA ARG A 240 -0.89 -9.70 -9.33
C ARG A 240 -0.91 -9.27 -7.88
N LEU A 241 -1.39 -8.06 -7.58
CA LEU A 241 -1.47 -7.53 -6.22
C LEU A 241 -2.46 -8.29 -5.33
N ILE A 242 -3.60 -8.72 -5.89
CA ILE A 242 -4.68 -9.34 -5.13
C ILE A 242 -4.43 -10.86 -4.99
N LEU A 243 -4.17 -11.52 -6.12
CA LEU A 243 -4.11 -12.97 -6.19
C LEU A 243 -2.76 -13.53 -5.80
N PHE A 244 -1.64 -12.80 -5.93
CA PHE A 244 -0.31 -13.33 -5.60
C PHE A 244 0.20 -12.67 -4.31
N LYS A 245 0.49 -13.49 -3.28
CA LYS A 245 0.92 -13.09 -1.94
C LYS A 245 2.42 -12.81 -1.89
N ASN A 246 3.23 -13.57 -2.61
CA ASN A 246 4.67 -13.44 -2.60
C ASN A 246 5.19 -12.38 -3.59
N VAL A 247 6.04 -11.48 -3.09
CA VAL A 247 6.65 -10.36 -3.84
C VAL A 247 7.39 -10.84 -5.09
N PHE A 248 8.12 -11.96 -5.01
CA PHE A 248 8.93 -12.46 -6.11
C PHE A 248 8.07 -13.02 -7.24
N VAL A 249 6.92 -13.63 -6.90
CA VAL A 249 5.95 -14.11 -7.89
C VAL A 249 5.28 -12.95 -8.61
N ARG A 250 4.92 -11.87 -7.88
CA ARG A 250 4.42 -10.62 -8.47
C ARG A 250 5.44 -9.99 -9.41
N ALA A 251 6.66 -9.76 -8.92
CA ALA A 251 7.76 -9.19 -9.69
C ALA A 251 8.06 -9.99 -10.96
N PHE A 252 8.08 -11.31 -10.88
CA PHE A 252 8.25 -12.15 -12.06
C PHE A 252 7.07 -12.05 -13.03
N GLY A 253 5.83 -11.96 -12.51
CA GLY A 253 4.65 -11.67 -13.31
C GLY A 253 4.75 -10.35 -14.08
N ARG A 254 5.29 -9.29 -13.46
CA ARG A 254 5.60 -8.03 -14.14
C ARG A 254 6.62 -8.20 -15.25
N LEU A 255 7.74 -8.86 -14.97
CA LEU A 255 8.80 -9.11 -15.96
C LEU A 255 8.28 -9.90 -17.17
N LEU A 256 7.36 -10.84 -16.95
CA LEU A 256 6.68 -11.56 -18.03
C LEU A 256 5.75 -10.65 -18.83
N ALA A 257 5.00 -9.76 -18.16
CA ALA A 257 4.09 -8.81 -18.82
C ALA A 257 4.84 -7.82 -19.72
N ASP A 258 5.99 -7.31 -19.25
CA ASP A 258 6.82 -6.35 -19.97
C ASP A 258 7.73 -7.01 -21.03
N GLY A 259 7.70 -8.35 -21.16
CA GLY A 259 8.52 -9.10 -22.12
C GLY A 259 10.00 -9.21 -21.75
N HIS A 260 10.38 -8.82 -20.53
CA HIS A 260 11.74 -8.90 -20.01
C HIS A 260 12.13 -10.29 -19.48
N ALA A 261 11.16 -11.20 -19.31
CA ALA A 261 11.41 -12.58 -18.93
C ALA A 261 10.53 -13.58 -19.71
N LYS A 262 10.94 -14.85 -19.70
CA LYS A 262 10.16 -16.01 -20.17
C LYS A 262 9.87 -16.93 -18.97
N ARG A 263 8.74 -17.64 -18.98
CA ARG A 263 8.34 -18.52 -17.86
C ARG A 263 9.41 -19.54 -17.45
N VAL A 264 10.15 -20.08 -18.42
CA VAL A 264 11.27 -21.00 -18.20
C VAL A 264 12.42 -20.41 -17.37
N GLN A 265 12.52 -19.08 -17.29
CA GLN A 265 13.55 -18.37 -16.55
C GLN A 265 13.20 -18.17 -15.07
N TRP A 266 12.03 -18.65 -14.59
CA TRP A 266 11.65 -18.55 -13.18
C TRP A 266 12.76 -19.03 -12.25
N LYS A 267 13.33 -20.20 -12.53
CA LYS A 267 14.40 -20.78 -11.71
C LYS A 267 15.61 -19.85 -11.64
N SER A 268 16.06 -19.34 -12.79
CA SER A 268 17.18 -18.39 -12.86
C SER A 268 16.88 -17.05 -12.18
N PHE A 269 15.62 -16.63 -12.15
CA PHE A 269 15.19 -15.42 -11.45
C PHE A 269 15.20 -15.64 -9.93
N ILE A 270 14.54 -16.69 -9.43
CA ILE A 270 14.42 -16.90 -8.00
C ILE A 270 15.74 -17.32 -7.34
N ASP A 271 16.62 -18.04 -8.05
CA ASP A 271 17.92 -18.47 -7.54
C ASP A 271 18.89 -17.29 -7.30
N GLN A 272 18.58 -16.09 -7.79
CA GLN A 272 19.31 -14.85 -7.42
C GLN A 272 19.08 -14.45 -5.97
N PHE A 273 17.95 -14.87 -5.38
CA PHE A 273 17.55 -14.49 -4.02
C PHE A 273 17.45 -15.70 -3.08
N ARG A 274 17.13 -16.88 -3.62
CA ARG A 274 16.89 -18.10 -2.85
C ARG A 274 18.19 -18.88 -2.63
N GLY A 275 18.62 -18.95 -1.38
CA GLY A 275 19.71 -19.85 -0.96
C GLY A 275 19.30 -21.31 -0.81
N ALA A 276 20.29 -22.15 -0.53
CA ALA A 276 20.12 -23.60 -0.42
C ALA A 276 19.25 -24.01 0.78
N LYS A 277 19.20 -23.16 1.82
CA LYS A 277 18.36 -23.34 3.01
C LYS A 277 17.38 -22.18 3.13
N VAL A 278 16.32 -22.38 3.91
CA VAL A 278 15.23 -21.40 4.12
C VAL A 278 15.72 -20.00 4.50
N TYR A 279 16.77 -19.92 5.33
CA TYR A 279 17.34 -18.65 5.81
C TYR A 279 18.73 -18.36 5.22
N ASP A 280 19.12 -19.08 4.17
CA ASP A 280 20.38 -18.82 3.47
C ASP A 280 20.23 -17.57 2.60
N TRP A 281 20.73 -16.46 3.12
CA TRP A 281 20.56 -15.14 2.54
C TRP A 281 21.74 -14.69 1.67
N GLN A 282 22.78 -15.51 1.50
CA GLN A 282 23.99 -15.14 0.75
C GLN A 282 23.69 -14.75 -0.71
N PRO A 283 22.84 -15.46 -1.47
CA PRO A 283 22.47 -15.04 -2.82
C PRO A 283 21.75 -13.68 -2.81
N ALA A 284 20.77 -13.52 -1.93
CA ALA A 284 20.04 -12.26 -1.79
C ALA A 284 20.97 -11.08 -1.50
N LEU A 285 21.92 -11.22 -0.56
CA LEU A 285 22.88 -10.15 -0.28
C LEU A 285 23.74 -9.84 -1.51
N THR A 286 24.22 -10.86 -2.22
CA THR A 286 25.06 -10.68 -3.42
C THR A 286 24.31 -9.86 -4.48
N THR A 287 23.06 -10.21 -4.75
CA THR A 287 22.20 -9.51 -5.71
C THR A 287 21.89 -8.08 -5.26
N LEU A 288 21.52 -7.88 -3.99
CA LEU A 288 21.23 -6.55 -3.43
C LEU A 288 22.45 -5.62 -3.42
N VAL A 289 23.66 -6.16 -3.19
CA VAL A 289 24.91 -5.40 -3.30
C VAL A 289 25.19 -5.04 -4.76
N TYR A 290 25.01 -5.97 -5.68
CA TYR A 290 25.31 -5.72 -7.09
C TYR A 290 24.33 -4.73 -7.73
N ASP A 291 23.01 -4.94 -7.56
CA ASP A 291 21.96 -4.16 -8.23
C ASP A 291 21.69 -2.81 -7.57
N HIS A 292 21.81 -2.76 -6.24
CA HIS A 292 21.39 -1.60 -5.46
C HIS A 292 22.52 -1.03 -4.57
N GLY A 293 23.66 -1.72 -4.45
CA GLY A 293 24.80 -1.36 -3.60
C GLY A 293 24.43 -1.11 -2.15
N LEU A 294 23.64 -2.02 -1.58
CA LEU A 294 23.42 -2.11 -0.14
C LEU A 294 24.68 -2.64 0.54
N GLU A 295 24.90 -2.26 1.79
CA GLU A 295 25.94 -2.83 2.65
C GLU A 295 25.31 -3.65 3.79
N LYS A 296 26.04 -4.66 4.29
CA LYS A 296 25.57 -5.43 5.45
C LYS A 296 25.80 -4.63 6.74
N LEU A 297 24.75 -4.49 7.56
CA LEU A 297 24.86 -3.96 8.91
C LEU A 297 25.60 -4.96 9.81
N ALA A 298 26.55 -4.47 10.60
CA ALA A 298 27.25 -5.29 11.57
C ALA A 298 26.26 -5.91 12.59
N PRO A 299 26.44 -7.17 13.00
CA PRO A 299 25.61 -7.77 14.02
C PRO A 299 25.80 -7.06 15.37
N ARG A 300 24.85 -7.26 16.30
CA ARG A 300 24.97 -6.71 17.65
C ARG A 300 26.22 -7.22 18.37
N SER A 301 26.79 -6.40 19.25
CA SER A 301 27.87 -6.85 20.13
C SER A 301 27.35 -7.52 21.42
N SER A 302 28.25 -7.99 22.27
CA SER A 302 27.91 -8.47 23.61
C SER A 302 27.30 -7.37 24.50
N ARG A 303 27.63 -6.10 24.25
CA ARG A 303 27.13 -4.95 25.01
C ARG A 303 25.63 -4.71 24.82
N GLU A 304 25.08 -5.08 23.66
CA GLU A 304 23.67 -4.94 23.34
C GLU A 304 22.85 -6.22 23.62
N ALA A 305 23.47 -7.28 24.18
CA ALA A 305 22.77 -8.54 24.44
C ALA A 305 21.60 -8.39 25.42
N ASN A 306 21.77 -7.61 26.50
CA ASN A 306 20.67 -7.36 27.46
C ASN A 306 19.54 -6.55 26.83
N LEU A 307 19.88 -5.58 25.98
CA LEU A 307 18.90 -4.78 25.24
C LEU A 307 18.07 -5.67 24.31
N GLU A 308 18.69 -6.55 23.53
CA GLU A 308 17.97 -7.50 22.66
C GLU A 308 16.96 -8.33 23.48
N VAL A 309 17.36 -8.87 24.63
CA VAL A 309 16.48 -9.67 25.49
C VAL A 309 15.30 -8.85 25.99
N GLN A 310 15.52 -7.60 26.41
CA GLN A 310 14.45 -6.73 26.90
C GLN A 310 13.47 -6.35 25.79
N VAL A 311 13.99 -5.99 24.61
CA VAL A 311 13.19 -5.63 23.43
C VAL A 311 12.36 -6.83 22.97
N ARG A 312 12.96 -8.02 22.93
CA ARG A 312 12.24 -9.25 22.58
C ARG A 312 11.09 -9.53 23.55
N LYS A 313 11.33 -9.40 24.86
CA LYS A 313 10.27 -9.58 25.88
C LYS A 313 9.13 -8.59 25.69
N TYR A 314 9.45 -7.32 25.42
CA TYR A 314 8.45 -6.28 25.16
C TYR A 314 7.64 -6.54 23.89
N LEU A 315 8.29 -6.96 22.80
CA LEU A 315 7.61 -7.32 21.55
C LEU A 315 6.69 -8.54 21.74
N ILE A 316 7.10 -9.53 22.55
CA ILE A 316 6.24 -10.67 22.90
C ILE A 316 5.02 -10.20 23.71
N SER A 317 5.19 -9.32 24.71
CA SER A 317 4.05 -8.82 25.49
C SER A 317 3.05 -8.03 24.62
N LEU A 318 3.52 -7.28 23.63
CA LEU A 318 2.63 -6.60 22.67
C LEU A 318 1.84 -7.60 21.79
N ALA A 319 2.46 -8.73 21.43
CA ALA A 319 1.79 -9.81 20.70
C ALA A 319 0.77 -10.57 21.57
N ASP A 320 1.01 -10.66 22.89
CA ASP A 320 0.10 -11.26 23.85
C ASP A 320 -1.17 -10.42 24.05
N GLU A 321 -1.03 -9.09 24.13
CA GLU A 321 -2.17 -8.15 24.21
C GLU A 321 -3.10 -8.25 22.98
N THR A 322 -2.53 -8.57 21.82
CA THR A 322 -3.26 -8.77 20.55
C THR A 322 -3.69 -10.22 20.30
N ARG A 323 -3.62 -11.09 21.33
CA ARG A 323 -4.03 -12.51 21.30
C ARG A 323 -3.41 -13.34 20.16
N SER A 324 -2.27 -12.92 19.64
CA SER A 324 -1.63 -13.50 18.45
C SER A 324 -0.45 -14.40 18.82
N GLN A 325 -0.67 -15.35 19.74
CA GLN A 325 0.35 -16.30 20.24
C GLN A 325 0.68 -17.38 19.22
N THR A 326 1.29 -17.00 18.11
CA THR A 326 1.77 -17.94 17.09
C THR A 326 3.29 -18.09 17.18
N PRO A 327 3.86 -19.28 16.86
CA PRO A 327 5.30 -19.44 16.71
C PRO A 327 5.92 -18.43 15.74
N HIS A 328 5.16 -18.01 14.74
CA HIS A 328 5.53 -16.95 13.79
C HIS A 328 5.71 -15.58 14.48
N ALA A 329 4.80 -15.20 15.36
CA ALA A 329 4.91 -13.94 16.11
C ALA A 329 6.15 -13.92 17.02
N GLN A 330 6.47 -15.06 17.64
CA GLN A 330 7.67 -15.19 18.49
C GLN A 330 8.97 -15.11 17.68
N ASP A 331 9.03 -15.76 16.51
CA ASP A 331 10.19 -15.64 15.62
C ASP A 331 10.34 -14.21 15.05
N LYS A 332 9.23 -13.56 14.70
CA LYS A 332 9.26 -12.16 14.26
C LYS A 332 9.75 -11.23 15.37
N ALA A 333 9.26 -11.40 16.60
CA ALA A 333 9.75 -10.65 17.76
C ALA A 333 11.24 -10.87 18.03
N ARG A 334 11.75 -12.10 17.81
CA ARG A 334 13.19 -12.39 17.89
C ARG A 334 13.98 -11.59 16.84
N ARG A 335 13.58 -11.66 15.57
CA ARG A 335 14.29 -10.98 14.46
C ARG A 335 14.26 -9.46 14.58
N ASP A 336 13.12 -8.90 14.96
CA ASP A 336 12.96 -7.46 15.18
C ASP A 336 13.79 -6.95 16.37
N ALA A 337 13.91 -7.75 17.45
CA ALA A 337 14.80 -7.43 18.57
C ALA A 337 16.29 -7.46 18.18
N GLN A 338 16.69 -8.45 17.35
CA GLN A 338 18.05 -8.55 16.82
C GLN A 338 18.39 -7.36 15.90
N LEU A 339 17.45 -6.97 15.03
CA LEU A 339 17.57 -5.79 14.18
C LEU A 339 17.80 -4.53 15.02
N TYR A 340 16.94 -4.28 16.00
CA TYR A 340 17.02 -3.10 16.84
C TYR A 340 18.33 -3.06 17.66
N ALA A 341 18.78 -4.20 18.20
CA ALA A 341 20.07 -4.30 18.89
C ALA A 341 21.28 -4.09 17.97
N ALA A 342 21.22 -4.56 16.72
CA ALA A 342 22.27 -4.32 15.73
C ALA A 342 22.37 -2.83 15.35
N ILE A 343 21.24 -2.15 15.20
CA ILE A 343 21.21 -0.69 14.95
C ILE A 343 21.79 0.07 16.14
N ALA A 344 21.43 -0.33 17.36
CA ALA A 344 21.98 0.26 18.58
C ALA A 344 23.50 0.13 18.66
N HIS A 345 24.02 -1.04 18.32
CA HIS A 345 25.45 -1.30 18.25
C HIS A 345 26.12 -0.40 17.19
N HIS A 346 25.58 -0.41 15.97
CA HIS A 346 26.12 0.40 14.86
C HIS A 346 26.12 1.89 15.18
N LEU A 347 25.02 2.40 15.75
CA LEU A 347 24.90 3.80 16.15
C LEU A 347 25.97 4.21 17.16
N ARG A 348 26.26 3.35 18.15
CA ARG A 348 27.33 3.61 19.13
C ARG A 348 28.71 3.62 18.46
N THR A 349 28.96 2.70 17.53
CA THR A 349 30.23 2.59 16.81
C THR A 349 30.47 3.82 15.94
N ILE A 350 29.51 4.23 15.12
CA ILE A 350 29.68 5.42 14.26
C ILE A 350 29.77 6.70 15.07
N ARG A 351 29.05 6.81 16.20
CA ARG A 351 29.12 7.98 17.09
C ARG A 351 30.41 8.10 17.88
N SER A 352 31.10 6.99 18.12
CA SER A 352 32.45 7.06 18.71
C SER A 352 33.48 7.69 17.75
N LEU A 353 33.20 7.68 16.44
CA LEU A 353 34.07 8.27 15.41
C LEU A 353 33.62 9.68 15.02
N ASP A 354 32.32 9.88 14.81
CA ASP A 354 31.71 11.19 14.54
C ASP A 354 30.44 11.35 15.40
N PRO A 355 30.45 12.21 16.43
CA PRO A 355 29.28 12.45 17.29
C PRO A 355 28.02 12.89 16.54
N ALA A 356 28.16 13.48 15.35
CA ALA A 356 27.04 13.89 14.49
C ALA A 356 26.52 12.77 13.59
N ALA A 357 27.20 11.61 13.53
CA ALA A 357 26.75 10.47 12.75
C ALA A 357 25.46 9.86 13.33
N ASN A 358 24.58 9.43 12.43
CA ASN A 358 23.30 8.89 12.80
C ASN A 358 22.94 7.64 11.98
N CYS A 359 21.94 6.91 12.48
CA CYS A 359 21.42 5.72 11.82
C CYS A 359 19.90 5.69 11.98
N VAL A 360 19.17 5.53 10.89
CA VAL A 360 17.71 5.50 10.87
C VAL A 360 17.22 4.20 10.23
N LEU A 361 16.36 3.47 10.94
CA LEU A 361 15.58 2.37 10.43
C LEU A 361 14.40 2.90 9.61
N VAL A 362 14.34 2.53 8.35
CA VAL A 362 13.18 2.79 7.48
C VAL A 362 12.24 1.60 7.59
N SER A 363 11.07 1.81 8.22
CA SER A 363 10.08 0.78 8.47
C SER A 363 8.67 1.37 8.54
N SER A 364 7.68 0.60 8.07
CA SER A 364 6.25 0.87 8.27
C SER A 364 5.68 0.15 9.50
N ALA A 365 6.48 -0.64 10.21
CA ALA A 365 6.03 -1.47 11.32
C ALA A 365 5.85 -0.65 12.61
N LYS A 366 4.58 -0.41 12.98
CA LYS A 366 4.20 0.31 14.22
C LYS A 366 4.89 -0.23 15.49
N ARG A 367 5.09 -1.55 15.57
CA ARG A 367 5.73 -2.20 16.74
C ARG A 367 7.19 -1.77 16.94
N LEU A 368 7.93 -1.47 15.87
CA LEU A 368 9.31 -1.00 15.97
C LEU A 368 9.36 0.46 16.43
N ALA A 369 8.38 1.28 16.02
CA ALA A 369 8.21 2.62 16.58
C ALA A 369 7.90 2.57 18.10
N SER A 370 7.03 1.65 18.54
CA SER A 370 6.75 1.45 19.97
C SER A 370 7.98 0.99 20.77
N VAL A 371 8.85 0.17 20.17
CA VAL A 371 10.14 -0.22 20.76
C VAL A 371 11.05 1.01 20.94
N GLU A 372 11.15 1.86 19.93
CA GLU A 372 11.94 3.11 20.03
C GLU A 372 11.41 4.01 21.15
N ASP A 373 10.09 4.21 21.23
CA ASP A 373 9.46 5.02 22.28
C ASP A 373 9.73 4.48 23.69
N LYS A 374 9.80 3.15 23.85
CA LYS A 374 10.02 2.49 25.14
C LYS A 374 11.48 2.50 25.57
N PHE A 375 12.42 2.24 24.66
CA PHE A 375 13.82 1.98 24.99
C PHE A 375 14.76 3.15 24.69
N LYS A 376 14.38 4.10 23.82
CA LYS A 376 15.05 5.39 23.54
C LYS A 376 16.56 5.32 23.54
N ILE A 377 17.12 4.48 22.66
CA ILE A 377 18.57 4.21 22.64
C ILE A 377 19.37 5.46 22.32
N ALA A 378 18.79 6.37 21.54
CA ALA A 378 19.28 7.72 21.34
C ALA A 378 18.31 8.71 22.01
N ALA A 379 18.70 9.26 23.16
CA ALA A 379 17.86 10.20 23.92
C ALA A 379 17.36 11.43 23.11
N ASP A 380 18.06 11.77 22.02
CA ASP A 380 17.81 12.95 21.20
C ASP A 380 17.30 12.66 19.78
N TYR A 381 17.19 11.40 19.33
CA TYR A 381 16.89 11.07 17.93
C TYR A 381 15.92 9.90 17.79
N GLN A 382 14.92 10.06 16.94
CA GLN A 382 14.03 8.98 16.56
C GLN A 382 14.77 8.06 15.57
N ILE A 383 14.99 6.80 15.98
CA ILE A 383 15.73 5.81 15.17
C ILE A 383 14.82 5.19 14.10
N VAL A 384 13.50 5.23 14.24
CA VAL A 384 12.56 4.61 13.29
C VAL A 384 11.80 5.68 12.50
N SER A 385 11.78 5.58 11.18
CA SER A 385 11.12 6.51 10.25
C SER A 385 10.41 5.77 9.12
N THR A 386 9.38 6.38 8.52
CA THR A 386 8.66 5.81 7.37
C THR A 386 9.33 6.18 6.05
N VAL A 387 9.03 5.44 4.97
CA VAL A 387 9.55 5.75 3.62
C VAL A 387 9.14 7.18 3.21
N SER A 388 7.90 7.58 3.48
CA SER A 388 7.39 8.93 3.18
C SER A 388 8.14 10.02 3.94
N ALA A 389 8.39 9.83 5.24
CA ALA A 389 9.17 10.79 6.03
C ALA A 389 10.62 10.91 5.53
N MET A 390 11.22 9.82 5.08
CA MET A 390 12.57 9.84 4.51
C MET A 390 12.60 10.51 3.13
N LEU A 391 11.63 10.23 2.27
CA LEU A 391 11.48 10.91 0.97
C LEU A 391 11.26 12.41 1.14
N TYR A 392 10.52 12.81 2.17
CA TYR A 392 10.37 14.21 2.55
C TYR A 392 11.71 14.86 2.91
N LEU A 393 12.54 14.21 3.73
CA LEU A 393 13.87 14.74 4.06
C LEU A 393 14.75 14.90 2.82
N VAL A 394 14.65 13.96 1.87
CA VAL A 394 15.37 14.04 0.60
C VAL A 394 14.85 15.18 -0.29
N SER A 395 13.55 15.51 -0.24
CA SER A 395 12.99 16.62 -1.03
C SER A 395 13.37 18.00 -0.53
N LEU A 396 13.81 18.12 0.72
CA LEU A 396 14.29 19.38 1.28
C LEU A 396 15.69 19.78 0.75
N MET A 397 16.30 18.97 -0.12
CA MET A 397 17.63 19.22 -0.66
C MET A 397 17.58 20.13 -1.91
N PRO A 398 18.56 21.05 -2.07
CA PRO A 398 18.61 21.92 -3.24
C PRO A 398 18.71 21.12 -4.54
N GLY A 399 17.89 21.45 -5.53
CA GLY A 399 17.91 20.80 -6.85
C GLY A 399 17.24 19.42 -6.90
N VAL A 400 16.57 19.00 -5.83
CA VAL A 400 15.85 17.72 -5.77
C VAL A 400 14.35 17.95 -5.87
N SER A 401 13.77 17.73 -7.05
CA SER A 401 12.31 17.70 -7.21
C SER A 401 11.74 16.38 -6.71
N LEU A 402 10.58 16.41 -6.04
CA LEU A 402 9.80 15.19 -5.78
C LEU A 402 9.20 14.72 -7.10
N GLY A 403 9.45 13.46 -7.47
CA GLY A 403 8.71 12.83 -8.56
C GLY A 403 7.26 12.55 -8.13
N LEU A 404 6.36 12.38 -9.11
CA LEU A 404 4.92 12.18 -8.90
C LEU A 404 4.60 11.09 -7.87
N SER A 405 5.30 9.96 -7.92
CA SER A 405 5.12 8.85 -6.97
C SER A 405 5.56 9.19 -5.55
N ALA A 406 6.62 9.98 -5.38
CA ALA A 406 7.11 10.42 -4.06
C ALA A 406 6.15 11.46 -3.45
N MET A 407 5.55 12.31 -4.28
CA MET A 407 4.48 13.22 -3.88
C MET A 407 3.21 12.43 -3.50
N LYS A 408 2.82 11.41 -4.25
CA LYS A 408 1.69 10.54 -3.95
C LYS A 408 1.85 9.83 -2.59
N SER A 409 3.02 9.22 -2.35
CA SER A 409 3.34 8.60 -1.05
C SER A 409 3.40 9.60 0.11
N PHE A 410 3.76 10.86 -0.16
CA PHE A 410 3.76 11.94 0.83
C PHE A 410 2.35 12.43 1.15
N LEU A 411 1.50 12.60 0.13
CA LEU A 411 0.14 13.14 0.27
C LEU A 411 -0.87 12.10 0.79
N PHE A 412 -0.67 10.80 0.52
CA PHE A 412 -1.70 9.77 0.70
C PHE A 412 -1.23 8.52 1.46
N GLU A 413 -0.55 8.72 2.59
CA GLU A 413 -0.08 7.64 3.47
C GLU A 413 -1.26 6.76 3.96
N GLY A 414 -1.53 5.63 3.31
CA GLY A 414 -2.53 4.68 3.81
C GLY A 414 -2.94 3.51 2.90
N TYR A 415 -2.80 2.33 3.49
CA TYR A 415 -3.43 1.02 3.23
C TYR A 415 -4.32 0.88 1.97
N ARG A 416 -3.95 -0.10 1.14
CA ARG A 416 -4.83 -0.70 0.12
C ARG A 416 -5.54 -1.93 0.72
N PRO A 417 -6.81 -2.20 0.37
CA PRO A 417 -7.53 -3.33 0.92
C PRO A 417 -6.85 -4.66 0.52
N GLY A 418 -6.27 -5.35 1.50
CA GLY A 418 -5.88 -6.75 1.36
C GLY A 418 -7.09 -7.70 1.40
N LEU A 419 -6.93 -8.90 0.86
CA LEU A 419 -7.88 -10.01 1.07
C LEU A 419 -7.97 -10.36 2.56
N SER A 420 -9.15 -10.79 3.01
CA SER A 420 -9.44 -11.08 4.42
C SER A 420 -8.77 -12.36 4.93
N SER A 421 -8.47 -13.34 4.07
CA SER A 421 -7.79 -14.59 4.47
C SER A 421 -7.06 -15.31 3.33
N GLU A 422 -6.24 -16.32 3.69
CA GLU A 422 -5.56 -17.20 2.73
C GLU A 422 -6.54 -18.09 1.95
N LEU A 423 -7.63 -18.50 2.60
CA LEU A 423 -8.74 -19.22 1.98
C LEU A 423 -9.37 -18.41 0.85
N GLU A 424 -9.72 -17.14 1.11
CA GLU A 424 -10.29 -16.24 0.10
C GLU A 424 -9.39 -16.16 -1.14
N ARG A 425 -8.08 -16.02 -0.94
CA ARG A 425 -7.11 -15.96 -2.05
C ARG A 425 -7.07 -17.26 -2.86
N THR A 426 -7.03 -18.40 -2.20
CA THR A 426 -6.98 -19.72 -2.86
C THR A 426 -8.24 -19.98 -3.68
N LEU A 427 -9.41 -19.64 -3.16
CA LEU A 427 -10.68 -19.82 -3.85
C LEU A 427 -10.79 -18.89 -5.07
N LEU A 428 -10.37 -17.63 -4.95
CA LEU A 428 -10.33 -16.71 -6.09
C LEU A 428 -9.38 -17.19 -7.19
N ARG A 429 -8.23 -17.77 -6.83
CA ARG A 429 -7.33 -18.43 -7.80
C ARG A 429 -8.01 -19.62 -8.49
N MET A 430 -8.73 -20.46 -7.75
CA MET A 430 -9.46 -21.60 -8.32
C MET A 430 -10.52 -21.17 -9.33
N VAL A 431 -11.31 -20.13 -9.01
CA VAL A 431 -12.31 -19.57 -9.93
C VAL A 431 -11.66 -19.01 -11.19
N ARG A 432 -10.56 -18.26 -11.06
CA ARG A 432 -9.83 -17.72 -12.22
C ARG A 432 -9.18 -18.81 -13.06
N ALA A 433 -8.69 -19.88 -12.43
CA ALA A 433 -8.07 -21.02 -13.09
C ALA A 433 -9.06 -21.85 -13.91
N SER A 434 -10.30 -22.01 -13.45
CA SER A 434 -11.31 -22.80 -14.16
C SER A 434 -11.71 -22.18 -15.49
N LYS A 435 -11.59 -20.85 -15.65
CA LYS A 435 -12.00 -20.05 -16.84
C LYS A 435 -13.48 -20.19 -17.23
N GLU A 436 -14.25 -20.99 -16.52
CA GLU A 436 -15.67 -21.27 -16.78
C GLU A 436 -16.60 -20.20 -16.21
N ARG A 437 -16.19 -19.57 -15.10
CA ARG A 437 -16.98 -18.60 -14.37
C ARG A 437 -16.23 -17.29 -14.19
N GLU A 438 -16.95 -16.18 -14.33
CA GLU A 438 -16.43 -14.85 -14.13
C GLU A 438 -17.05 -14.25 -12.87
N LEU A 439 -16.25 -14.11 -11.81
CA LEU A 439 -16.67 -13.51 -10.54
C LEU A 439 -16.22 -12.05 -10.51
N ALA A 440 -17.17 -11.12 -10.37
CA ALA A 440 -16.85 -9.72 -10.12
C ALA A 440 -16.26 -9.56 -8.72
N PHE A 441 -15.19 -8.77 -8.55
CA PHE A 441 -14.49 -8.63 -7.28
C PHE A 441 -15.42 -8.18 -6.13
N ALA A 442 -16.43 -7.34 -6.45
CA ALA A 442 -17.45 -6.90 -5.51
C ALA A 442 -18.32 -8.03 -4.92
N GLN A 443 -18.42 -9.18 -5.59
CA GLN A 443 -19.17 -10.35 -5.10
C GLN A 443 -18.36 -11.18 -4.08
N ARG A 444 -17.08 -10.83 -3.83
CA ARG A 444 -16.17 -11.58 -2.93
C ARG A 444 -16.67 -11.64 -1.49
N GLY A 445 -17.19 -10.54 -0.95
CA GLY A 445 -17.67 -10.50 0.44
C GLY A 445 -18.87 -11.41 0.66
N VAL A 446 -19.77 -11.43 -0.32
CA VAL A 446 -20.96 -12.31 -0.33
C VAL A 446 -20.57 -13.77 -0.52
N LEU A 447 -19.61 -14.04 -1.42
CA LEU A 447 -19.03 -15.37 -1.60
C LEU A 447 -18.39 -15.87 -0.31
N MET A 448 -17.51 -15.07 0.32
CA MET A 448 -16.81 -15.45 1.54
C MET A 448 -17.74 -15.66 2.72
N LYS A 449 -18.79 -14.84 2.86
CA LYS A 449 -19.83 -15.05 3.86
C LYS A 449 -20.54 -16.39 3.64
N THR A 450 -20.98 -16.65 2.41
CA THR A 450 -21.69 -17.90 2.05
C THR A 450 -20.83 -19.14 2.28
N LEU A 451 -19.53 -19.06 1.97
CA LEU A 451 -18.59 -20.15 2.17
C LEU A 451 -18.28 -20.39 3.65
N ARG A 452 -18.02 -19.34 4.43
CA ARG A 452 -17.79 -19.46 5.87
C ARG A 452 -19.00 -20.07 6.58
N ASP A 453 -20.21 -19.64 6.23
CA ASP A 453 -21.45 -20.21 6.78
C ASP A 453 -21.56 -21.72 6.46
N ARG A 454 -21.13 -22.14 5.26
CA ARG A 454 -21.16 -23.55 4.84
C ARG A 454 -20.06 -24.38 5.52
N PHE A 455 -18.85 -23.85 5.64
CA PHE A 455 -17.76 -24.52 6.35
C PHE A 455 -18.06 -24.71 7.84
N VAL A 456 -18.69 -23.71 8.48
CA VAL A 456 -19.15 -23.81 9.87
C VAL A 456 -20.24 -24.88 10.01
N LYS A 457 -21.18 -24.97 9.07
CA LYS A 457 -22.20 -26.03 9.05
C LYS A 457 -21.58 -27.42 8.87
N ASP A 458 -20.69 -27.62 7.90
CA ASP A 458 -19.98 -28.89 7.68
C ASP A 458 -19.14 -29.27 8.90
N ALA A 459 -18.53 -28.30 9.60
CA ALA A 459 -17.77 -28.53 10.83
C ALA A 459 -18.68 -28.98 12.00
N HIS A 460 -19.86 -28.39 12.16
CA HIS A 460 -20.85 -28.83 13.13
C HIS A 460 -21.39 -30.24 12.81
N GLU A 461 -21.65 -30.55 11.54
CA GLU A 461 -22.06 -31.88 11.08
C GLU A 461 -21.00 -32.95 11.36
N LYS A 462 -19.71 -32.58 11.32
CA LYS A 462 -18.56 -33.42 11.71
C LYS A 462 -18.32 -33.49 13.23
N GLY A 463 -19.18 -32.88 14.05
CA GLY A 463 -19.13 -32.98 15.51
C GLY A 463 -18.11 -32.07 16.20
N LEU A 464 -17.54 -31.09 15.50
CA LEU A 464 -16.62 -30.13 16.10
C LEU A 464 -17.39 -29.15 17.00
N LYS A 465 -16.98 -29.04 18.27
CA LYS A 465 -17.54 -28.10 19.25
C LYS A 465 -16.46 -27.10 19.66
N ALA A 466 -16.54 -25.89 19.13
CA ALA A 466 -15.69 -24.76 19.52
C ALA A 466 -16.50 -23.45 19.45
N PRO A 467 -16.10 -22.37 20.14
CA PRO A 467 -16.66 -21.04 19.94
C PRO A 467 -16.59 -20.65 18.46
N GLU A 468 -17.63 -19.98 17.95
CA GLU A 468 -17.84 -19.72 16.51
C GLU A 468 -16.62 -19.12 15.82
N GLU A 469 -15.93 -18.15 16.43
CA GLU A 469 -14.70 -17.54 15.89
C GLU A 469 -13.54 -18.53 15.73
N ARG A 470 -13.36 -19.46 16.69
CA ARG A 470 -12.33 -20.52 16.60
C ARG A 470 -12.74 -21.59 15.60
N LEU A 471 -14.05 -21.85 15.50
CA LEU A 471 -14.59 -22.86 14.60
C LEU A 471 -14.45 -22.42 13.13
N VAL A 472 -14.65 -21.13 12.84
CA VAL A 472 -14.36 -20.52 11.53
C VAL A 472 -12.88 -20.71 11.18
N ALA A 473 -11.95 -20.31 12.05
CA ALA A 473 -10.52 -20.42 11.77
C ALA A 473 -10.05 -21.87 11.55
N VAL A 474 -10.58 -22.84 12.31
CA VAL A 474 -10.28 -24.26 12.15
C VAL A 474 -10.88 -24.80 10.84
N ALA A 475 -12.11 -24.44 10.51
CA ALA A 475 -12.77 -24.88 9.29
C ALA A 475 -12.09 -24.29 8.04
N GLU A 476 -11.65 -23.03 8.07
CA GLU A 476 -10.87 -22.43 6.98
C GLU A 476 -9.53 -23.14 6.78
N ALA A 477 -8.83 -23.50 7.86
CA ALA A 477 -7.57 -24.23 7.80
C ALA A 477 -7.76 -25.66 7.25
N GLN A 478 -8.84 -26.33 7.63
CA GLN A 478 -9.17 -27.68 7.13
C GLN A 478 -9.59 -27.67 5.66
N ALA A 479 -10.30 -26.64 5.19
CA ALA A 479 -10.74 -26.52 3.80
C ALA A 479 -9.54 -26.46 2.81
N LEU A 480 -8.39 -25.98 3.26
CA LEU A 480 -7.18 -25.85 2.45
C LEU A 480 -6.29 -27.11 2.42
N THR A 481 -6.68 -28.20 3.10
CA THR A 481 -5.90 -29.45 3.06
C THR A 481 -6.17 -30.23 1.77
N PRO A 482 -5.17 -30.99 1.24
CA PRO A 482 -5.35 -31.79 0.03
C PRO A 482 -6.53 -32.77 0.11
N GLU A 483 -6.78 -33.32 1.30
CA GLU A 483 -7.87 -34.26 1.58
C GLU A 483 -9.26 -33.62 1.44
N ASN A 484 -9.41 -32.35 1.81
CA ASN A 484 -10.69 -31.64 1.77
C ASN A 484 -10.87 -30.78 0.50
N GLN A 485 -9.88 -30.77 -0.40
CA GLN A 485 -9.91 -29.97 -1.62
C GLN A 485 -11.10 -30.31 -2.55
N PRO A 486 -11.48 -31.59 -2.76
CA PRO A 486 -12.65 -31.92 -3.58
C PRO A 486 -13.95 -31.37 -2.99
N ARG A 487 -14.14 -31.53 -1.67
CA ARG A 487 -15.32 -31.02 -0.95
C ARG A 487 -15.37 -29.49 -0.97
N THR A 488 -14.22 -28.84 -0.86
CA THR A 488 -14.10 -27.38 -0.95
C THR A 488 -14.48 -26.87 -2.33
N LEU A 489 -14.16 -27.61 -3.40
CA LEU A 489 -14.58 -27.28 -4.78
C LEU A 489 -16.09 -27.45 -4.97
N GLU A 490 -16.70 -28.48 -4.39
CA GLU A 490 -18.17 -28.64 -4.40
C GLU A 490 -18.86 -27.45 -3.72
N ILE A 491 -18.43 -27.12 -2.50
CA ILE A 491 -18.96 -25.99 -1.73
C ILE A 491 -18.75 -24.66 -2.46
N LEU A 492 -17.59 -24.48 -3.10
CA LEU A 492 -17.32 -23.31 -3.94
C LEU A 492 -18.28 -23.23 -5.13
N THR A 493 -18.54 -24.35 -5.81
CA THR A 493 -19.46 -24.40 -6.95
C THR A 493 -20.89 -24.08 -6.51
N GLU A 494 -21.38 -24.70 -5.43
CA GLU A 494 -22.69 -24.40 -4.83
C GLU A 494 -22.82 -22.91 -4.46
N ALA A 495 -21.76 -22.33 -3.89
CA ALA A 495 -21.77 -20.92 -3.50
C ALA A 495 -21.76 -19.99 -4.71
N LEU A 496 -21.01 -20.31 -5.77
CA LEU A 496 -20.97 -19.55 -7.03
C LEU A 496 -22.32 -19.57 -7.76
N ASP A 497 -23.00 -20.71 -7.76
CA ASP A 497 -24.37 -20.84 -8.29
C ASP A 497 -25.35 -19.98 -7.49
N LYS A 498 -25.24 -19.99 -6.15
CA LYS A 498 -26.12 -19.23 -5.27
C LYS A 498 -25.97 -17.72 -5.39
N ILE A 499 -24.76 -17.22 -5.65
CA ILE A 499 -24.50 -15.77 -5.83
C ILE A 499 -24.71 -15.29 -7.27
N GLY A 500 -25.09 -16.19 -8.19
CA GLY A 500 -25.37 -15.85 -9.59
C GLY A 500 -24.12 -15.45 -10.39
N ALA A 501 -22.97 -16.06 -10.13
CA ALA A 501 -21.78 -15.83 -10.95
C ALA A 501 -22.02 -16.37 -12.38
N SER A 502 -22.05 -15.47 -13.37
CA SER A 502 -22.40 -15.83 -14.76
C SER A 502 -21.35 -16.73 -15.40
N HIS A 503 -21.79 -17.74 -16.16
CA HIS A 503 -20.90 -18.52 -17.00
C HIS A 503 -20.32 -17.64 -18.12
N ARG A 504 -19.00 -17.70 -18.30
CA ARG A 504 -18.31 -16.88 -19.31
C ARG A 504 -18.87 -17.13 -20.72
N VAL A 505 -19.17 -18.39 -21.01
CA VAL A 505 -19.75 -18.85 -22.29
C VAL A 505 -21.17 -18.31 -22.50
N GLU A 506 -21.98 -18.22 -21.45
CA GLU A 506 -23.34 -17.67 -21.55
C GLU A 506 -23.31 -16.16 -21.81
N ARG A 507 -22.36 -15.45 -21.19
CA ARG A 507 -22.14 -14.01 -21.38
C ARG A 507 -21.61 -13.70 -22.78
N GLU A 508 -20.58 -14.42 -23.22
CA GLU A 508 -20.04 -14.31 -24.59
C GLU A 508 -21.13 -14.61 -25.63
N ASN A 509 -21.97 -15.63 -25.41
CA ASN A 509 -23.10 -15.92 -26.28
C ASN A 509 -24.19 -14.83 -26.27
N ALA A 510 -24.46 -14.22 -25.12
CA ALA A 510 -25.41 -13.10 -25.03
C ALA A 510 -24.90 -11.85 -25.75
N ASP A 511 -23.61 -11.53 -25.62
CA ASP A 511 -22.97 -10.40 -26.29
C ASP A 511 -22.84 -10.63 -27.81
N LEU A 512 -22.54 -11.84 -28.24
CA LEU A 512 -22.56 -12.21 -29.67
C LEU A 512 -23.97 -12.13 -30.25
N ARG A 513 -25.01 -12.56 -29.51
CA ARG A 513 -26.41 -12.40 -29.92
C ARG A 513 -26.80 -10.93 -30.04
N ARG A 514 -26.37 -10.08 -29.11
CA ARG A 514 -26.58 -8.62 -29.17
C ARG A 514 -25.89 -8.00 -30.39
N LYS A 515 -24.61 -8.33 -30.61
CA LYS A 515 -23.87 -7.87 -31.80
C LYS A 515 -24.50 -8.34 -33.11
N ASN A 516 -24.95 -9.59 -33.19
CA ASN A 516 -25.67 -10.09 -34.36
C ASN A 516 -26.97 -9.33 -34.59
N ALA A 517 -27.76 -9.09 -33.54
CA ALA A 517 -28.99 -8.31 -33.66
C ALA A 517 -28.72 -6.84 -34.08
N GLU A 518 -27.61 -6.26 -33.64
CA GLU A 518 -27.19 -4.91 -34.01
C GLU A 518 -26.72 -4.84 -35.47
N LEU A 519 -25.91 -5.80 -35.90
CA LEU A 519 -25.48 -5.95 -37.30
C LEU A 519 -26.64 -6.25 -38.24
N GLU A 520 -27.62 -7.07 -37.82
CA GLU A 520 -28.85 -7.33 -38.57
C GLU A 520 -29.68 -6.05 -38.74
N ARG A 521 -29.78 -5.21 -37.70
CA ARG A 521 -30.44 -3.90 -37.79
C ARG A 521 -29.70 -2.95 -38.73
N GLU A 522 -28.37 -2.94 -38.72
CA GLU A 522 -27.58 -2.15 -39.67
C GLU A 522 -27.74 -2.64 -41.11
N LEU A 523 -27.75 -3.95 -41.34
CA LEU A 523 -28.01 -4.56 -42.65
C LEU A 523 -29.43 -4.27 -43.14
N ALA A 524 -30.42 -4.31 -42.26
CA ALA A 524 -31.80 -3.95 -42.59
C ALA A 524 -31.94 -2.47 -42.98
N LYS A 525 -31.18 -1.57 -42.33
CA LYS A 525 -31.10 -0.15 -42.72
C LYS A 525 -30.37 0.08 -44.04
N ARG A 526 -29.46 -0.81 -44.43
CA ARG A 526 -28.69 -0.74 -45.69
C ARG A 526 -29.34 -1.47 -46.86
N ARG A 527 -30.39 -2.27 -46.64
CA ARG A 527 -31.16 -2.89 -47.72
C ARG A 527 -32.03 -1.80 -48.39
N PRO A 528 -31.87 -1.55 -49.70
CA PRO A 528 -32.80 -0.67 -50.41
C PRO A 528 -34.19 -1.31 -50.38
N LYS A 529 -35.21 -0.50 -50.08
CA LYS A 529 -36.61 -0.92 -50.24
C LYS A 529 -36.80 -1.34 -51.69
N GLN A 530 -37.03 -2.63 -51.92
CA GLN A 530 -37.58 -3.13 -53.19
C GLN A 530 -39.07 -2.80 -53.27
#